data_AF-Q115M0-F1
#
_entry.id   AF-Q115M0-F1
#
_cell.length_a   1.000
_cell.length_b   1.000
_cell.length_c   1.000
_cell.angle_alpha   90.00
_cell.angle_beta   90.00
_cell.angle_gamma   90.00
#
_symmetry.space_group_name_H-M   'P 1'
#
loop_
_entity.id
_entity.type
_entity.pdbx_description
1 polymer ?
#
loop_
_entity_poly.entity_id
_entity_poly.type
_entity_poly.pdbx_seq_one_letter_code
_entity_poly.pdbx_strand_id
1 'polypeptide(L)' 'MRFESLENDFKKLSQILQLENFQLPIRNKSNREEYWKYYDSELVDMVAHKYAVEIEYVGYFFVNQQINFFDNSTRFIKI' A
#
# COMPACT_ATOMS: atom_id res chain seq x y z
N MET A 1 3.38 -6.44 9.33
CA MET A 1 2.23 -7.00 8.60
C MET A 1 1.67 -5.91 7.70
N ARG A 2 1.31 -6.21 6.46
CA ARG A 2 0.73 -5.24 5.51
C ARG A 2 -0.76 -5.54 5.30
N PHE A 3 -1.56 -4.53 4.94
CA PHE A 3 -3.02 -4.72 4.84
C PHE A 3 -3.40 -5.61 3.65
N GLU A 4 -2.67 -5.44 2.55
CA GLU A 4 -2.77 -6.16 1.29
C GLU A 4 -2.48 -7.66 1.46
N SER A 5 -1.68 -8.01 2.48
CA SER A 5 -1.35 -9.39 2.86
C SER A 5 -1.89 -9.77 4.24
N LEU A 6 -2.84 -9.01 4.80
CA LEU A 6 -3.22 -9.10 6.22
C LEU A 6 -3.66 -10.50 6.62
N GLU A 7 -4.51 -11.14 5.82
CA GLU A 7 -4.99 -12.50 6.09
C GLU A 7 -3.82 -13.50 6.17
N ASN A 8 -2.89 -13.42 5.21
CA ASN A 8 -1.74 -14.32 5.14
C ASN A 8 -0.75 -14.05 6.28
N ASP A 9 -0.49 -12.78 6.60
CA ASP A 9 0.40 -12.38 7.67
C ASP A 9 -0.18 -12.75 9.04
N PHE A 10 -1.48 -12.54 9.23
CA PHE A 10 -2.19 -12.95 10.43
C PHE A 10 -2.16 -14.47 10.61
N LYS A 11 -2.37 -15.24 9.53
CA LYS A 11 -2.26 -16.69 9.57
C LYS A 11 -0.88 -17.17 10.01
N LYS A 12 0.20 -16.56 9.49
CA LYS A 12 1.58 -16.86 9.92
C LYS A 12 1.77 -16.57 11.41
N LEU A 13 1.25 -15.42 11.88
CA LEU A 13 1.32 -15.05 13.30
C LEU A 13 0.56 -16.04 14.19
N SER A 14 -0.66 -16.42 13.82
CA SER A 14 -1.47 -17.41 14.56
C SER A 14 -0.77 -18.76 14.66
N GLN A 15 -0.07 -19.19 13.60
CA GLN A 15 0.75 -20.41 13.62
C GLN A 15 1.92 -20.31 14.61
N ILE A 16 2.62 -19.18 14.66
CA ILE A 16 3.71 -18.93 15.61
C ILE A 16 3.18 -18.97 17.05
N LEU A 17 2.00 -18.41 17.28
CA LEU A 17 1.36 -18.33 18.60
C LEU A 17 0.58 -19.59 19.00
N GLN A 18 0.55 -20.62 18.15
CA GLN A 18 -0.22 -21.86 18.36
C GLN A 18 -1.71 -21.61 18.61
N LEU A 19 -2.26 -20.55 18.01
CA LEU A 19 -3.69 -20.28 18.02
C LEU A 19 -4.38 -21.12 16.95
N GLU A 20 -5.65 -21.44 17.18
CA GLU A 20 -6.47 -22.05 16.13
C GLU A 20 -6.47 -21.17 14.87
N ASN A 21 -6.59 -21.81 13.70
CA ASN A 21 -6.54 -21.13 12.42
C ASN A 21 -7.84 -20.36 12.17
N PHE A 22 -7.91 -19.11 12.65
CA PHE A 22 -9.04 -18.21 12.43
C PHE A 22 -8.90 -17.46 11.09
N GLN A 23 -9.99 -17.42 10.32
CA GLN A 23 -10.13 -16.48 9.21
C GLN A 23 -10.59 -15.12 9.72
N LEU A 24 -9.99 -14.03 9.24
CA LEU A 24 -10.41 -12.71 9.68
C LEU A 24 -11.77 -12.35 9.07
N PRO A 25 -12.73 -11.83 9.86
CA PRO A 25 -14.02 -11.42 9.33
C PRO A 25 -13.89 -10.18 8.44
N ILE A 26 -14.38 -10.27 7.20
CA ILE A 26 -14.41 -9.15 6.25
C ILE A 26 -15.66 -8.30 6.51
N ARG A 27 -15.51 -7.24 7.31
CA ARG A 27 -16.64 -6.34 7.64
C ARG A 27 -16.84 -5.19 6.63
N ASN A 28 -15.75 -4.65 6.09
CA ASN A 28 -15.75 -3.42 5.30
C ASN A 28 -15.51 -3.68 3.80
N LYS A 29 -16.27 -4.63 3.21
CA LYS A 29 -16.18 -4.89 1.77
C LYS A 29 -17.08 -3.92 1.01
N SER A 30 -16.49 -2.88 0.41
CA SER A 30 -17.17 -1.98 -0.53
C SER A 30 -16.73 -2.24 -1.96
N ASN A 31 -17.62 -2.02 -2.93
CA ASN A 31 -17.23 -1.99 -4.35
C ASN A 31 -16.54 -0.65 -4.64
N ARG A 32 -15.21 -0.68 -4.79
CA ARG A 32 -14.37 0.48 -5.09
C ARG A 32 -13.48 0.14 -6.27
N GLU A 33 -13.19 1.14 -7.07
CA GLU A 33 -12.15 1.03 -8.09
C GLU A 33 -10.77 0.97 -7.41
N GLU A 34 -9.77 0.48 -8.15
CA GLU A 34 -8.37 0.56 -7.74
C GLU A 34 -8.03 2.00 -7.35
N TYR A 35 -7.45 2.19 -6.16
CA TYR A 35 -7.34 3.52 -5.55
C TYR A 35 -6.62 4.53 -6.46
N TRP A 36 -5.67 4.09 -7.33
CA TRP A 36 -4.86 4.99 -8.16
C TRP A 36 -5.73 5.73 -9.18
N LYS A 37 -6.92 5.22 -9.49
CA LYS A 37 -7.89 5.88 -10.37
C LYS A 37 -8.45 7.17 -9.76
N TYR A 38 -8.31 7.36 -8.46
CA TYR A 38 -8.73 8.58 -7.76
C TYR A 38 -7.61 9.62 -7.62
N TYR A 39 -6.40 9.32 -8.12
CA TYR A 39 -5.24 10.19 -8.02
C TYR A 39 -4.85 10.71 -9.41
N ASP A 40 -4.77 12.03 -9.54
CA ASP A 40 -4.08 12.67 -10.64
C ASP A 40 -2.59 12.91 -10.30
N SER A 41 -1.82 13.42 -11.27
CA SER A 41 -0.39 13.66 -11.09
C SER A 41 -0.10 14.71 -10.01
N GLU A 42 -0.95 15.73 -9.87
CA GLU A 42 -0.76 16.78 -8.87
C GLU A 42 -0.92 16.20 -7.45
N LEU A 43 -1.96 15.40 -7.23
CA LEU A 43 -2.20 14.75 -5.95
C LEU A 43 -1.10 13.73 -5.62
N VAL A 44 -0.61 13.00 -6.62
CA VAL A 44 0.54 12.10 -6.47
C VAL A 44 1.76 12.85 -5.96
N ASP A 45 2.10 13.98 -6.57
CA ASP A 45 3.27 14.78 -6.19
C ASP A 45 3.13 15.37 -4.77
N MET A 46 1.94 15.88 -4.43
CA MET A 46 1.67 16.39 -3.09
C MET A 46 1.82 15.31 -2.02
N VAL A 47 1.30 14.09 -2.28
CA VAL A 47 1.39 12.97 -1.34
C VAL A 47 2.82 12.45 -1.24
N ALA A 48 3.53 12.32 -2.36
CA ALA A 48 4.92 11.89 -2.37
C ALA A 48 5.82 12.86 -1.59
N HIS A 49 5.61 14.17 -1.75
CA HIS A 49 6.37 15.16 -1.00
C HIS A 49 6.05 15.16 0.49
N LYS A 50 4.76 15.11 0.84
CA LYS A 50 4.31 15.17 2.23
C LYS A 50 4.76 13.97 3.06
N TYR A 51 4.79 12.78 2.48
CA TYR A 51 5.06 11.53 3.19
C TYR A 51 6.37 10.86 2.78
N ALA A 52 7.31 11.63 2.23
CA ALA A 52 8.57 11.10 1.67
C ALA A 52 9.31 10.16 2.65
N VAL A 53 9.36 10.54 3.93
CA VAL A 53 10.05 9.78 4.98
C VAL A 53 9.35 8.45 5.25
N GLU A 54 8.02 8.44 5.36
CA GLU A 54 7.24 7.23 5.62
C GLU A 54 7.24 6.28 4.43
N ILE A 55 7.17 6.84 3.22
CA ILE A 55 7.25 6.07 1.97
C ILE A 55 8.59 5.36 1.88
N GLU A 56 9.68 6.06 2.18
CA GLU A 56 11.02 5.49 2.22
C GLU A 56 11.13 4.42 3.31
N TYR A 57 10.68 4.73 4.52
CA TYR A 57 10.75 3.82 5.66
C TYR A 57 9.98 2.50 5.43
N VAL A 58 8.78 2.58 4.85
CA VAL A 58 7.91 1.42 4.65
C VAL A 58 8.15 0.72 3.30
N GLY A 59 8.75 1.43 2.33
CA GLY A 59 9.04 0.92 0.99
C GLY A 59 7.78 0.74 0.14
N TYR A 60 7.04 1.81 -0.09
CA TYR A 60 5.83 1.86 -0.95
C TYR A 60 6.13 2.52 -2.33
N PHE A 61 5.50 2.10 -3.45
CA PHE A 61 5.89 2.61 -4.81
C PHE A 61 4.86 2.59 -5.95
N PHE A 62 4.59 3.68 -6.73
CA PHE A 62 3.37 3.99 -7.58
C PHE A 62 3.51 3.15 -8.85
N VAL A 63 2.66 2.13 -9.06
CA VAL A 63 2.91 1.11 -10.09
C VAL A 63 2.28 1.43 -11.45
N ASN A 64 1.48 2.49 -11.60
CA ASN A 64 0.73 2.71 -12.85
C ASN A 64 0.73 4.13 -13.42
N GLN A 65 1.80 4.91 -13.27
CA GLN A 65 1.99 6.08 -14.12
C GLN A 65 3.32 5.98 -14.88
N GLN A 66 3.24 5.79 -16.20
CA GLN A 66 4.33 6.14 -17.11
C GLN A 66 4.45 7.67 -17.13
N ILE A 67 4.92 8.26 -16.04
CA ILE A 67 5.42 9.63 -16.06
C ILE A 67 6.91 9.51 -16.35
N ASN A 68 7.37 10.15 -17.43
CA ASN A 68 8.79 10.29 -17.72
C ASN A 68 9.44 11.08 -16.58
N PHE A 69 10.07 10.35 -15.67
CA PHE A 69 10.68 10.86 -14.45
C PHE A 69 12.14 11.26 -14.70
N PHE A 70 12.38 12.23 -15.57
CA PHE A 70 13.70 12.88 -15.68
C PHE A 70 13.79 14.04 -14.69
N ASP A 71 14.18 13.71 -13.45
CA ASP A 71 15.08 14.48 -12.59
C ASP A 71 15.28 13.70 -11.29
N ASN A 72 16.53 13.67 -10.83
CA ASN A 72 17.13 12.76 -9.87
C ASN A 72 16.74 13.08 -8.42
N SER A 73 15.77 12.36 -7.88
CA SER A 73 15.79 11.81 -6.51
C SER A 73 14.44 11.13 -6.25
N THR A 74 14.45 9.81 -6.29
CA THR A 74 13.49 8.85 -5.68
C THR A 74 12.01 9.23 -5.73
N ARG A 75 11.28 8.68 -6.72
CA ARG A 75 9.85 8.94 -6.95
C ARG A 75 9.03 7.65 -6.89
N PHE A 76 8.18 7.40 -5.88
CA PHE A 76 7.21 6.28 -5.93
C PHE A 76 6.10 6.28 -4.83
N ILE A 77 4.83 5.80 -5.07
CA ILE A 77 3.85 5.07 -4.14
C ILE A 77 2.63 4.28 -4.77
N LYS A 78 2.49 2.95 -4.71
CA LYS A 78 1.29 2.21 -5.14
C LYS A 78 0.64 1.85 -3.83
N ILE A 79 -0.53 2.39 -3.57
CA ILE A 79 -1.50 1.84 -2.63
C ILE A 79 -2.06 0.51 -3.20
#